data_AF-A0A4S2H3A5-F1
#
_entry.id   AF-A0A4S2H3A5-F1
#
_cell.length_a   1.000
_cell.length_b   1.000
_cell.length_c   1.000
_cell.angle_alpha   90.00
_cell.angle_beta   90.00
_cell.angle_gamma   90.00
#
_symmetry.space_group_name_H-M   'P 1'
#
loop_
_entity.id
_entity.type
_entity.pdbx_description
1 polymer ?
#
loop_
_entity_poly.entity_id
_entity_poly.type
_entity_poly.pdbx_seq_one_letter_code
_entity_poly.pdbx_strand_id
1 'polypeptide(L)'
;MILRRLVIALRRQDFVTVTIETLIVVLGVFLGIQLGNWNEAQREDARRDRVTAHLITDLTEIERRAGETAEIYDGRVQSALRLTAFLRSDQAAPDDLALFEDDVDRVLSTSTAIPRSPTVIELLASGDTGLIDNEGLRFDIVRFDRSMQSATDANVGIIDLWARYTEPVSLHAYPVFGPTPDGQSYEAVEIVHDIEALRADPRVLPALSWLASVNRAELELRRAVGEDAATLRARLEPAR
;
A
#
# COMPACT_ATOMS: atom_id res chain seq x y z
N MET A 1 -66.17 62.33 19.72
CA MET A 1 -66.07 60.94 20.24
C MET A 1 -65.62 59.90 19.21
N ILE A 2 -65.37 60.26 17.94
CA ILE A 2 -64.78 59.35 16.94
C ILE A 2 -63.25 59.21 17.09
N LEU A 3 -62.54 60.30 17.43
CA LEU A 3 -61.09 60.24 17.70
C LEU A 3 -60.74 59.33 18.90
N ARG A 4 -61.60 59.27 19.92
CA ARG A 4 -61.40 58.40 21.09
C ARG A 4 -61.61 56.92 20.74
N ARG A 5 -62.44 56.59 19.76
CA ARG A 5 -62.64 55.21 19.27
C ARG A 5 -61.56 54.78 18.27
N LEU A 6 -61.03 55.70 17.45
CA LEU A 6 -59.93 55.43 16.52
C LEU A 6 -58.61 55.15 17.26
N VAL A 7 -58.35 55.88 18.35
CA VAL A 7 -57.19 55.65 19.24
C VAL A 7 -57.36 54.37 20.08
N ILE A 8 -58.59 53.90 20.31
CA ILE A 8 -58.85 52.61 20.99
C ILE A 8 -58.78 51.43 20.00
N ALA A 9 -59.12 51.64 18.73
CA ALA A 9 -58.96 50.66 17.64
C ALA A 9 -57.48 50.44 17.29
N LEU A 10 -56.66 51.50 17.27
CA LEU A 10 -55.19 51.42 17.15
C LEU A 10 -54.50 50.82 18.40
N ARG A 11 -55.23 50.72 19.53
CA ARG A 11 -54.74 50.18 20.80
C ARG A 11 -55.26 48.76 21.06
N ARG A 12 -56.03 48.17 20.14
CA ARG A 12 -56.52 46.78 20.21
C ARG A 12 -55.47 45.84 19.60
N GLN A 13 -54.53 45.48 20.45
CA GLN A 13 -54.11 44.09 20.71
C GLN A 13 -53.63 43.15 19.59
N ASP A 14 -53.46 43.56 18.34
CA ASP A 14 -52.90 42.65 17.32
C ASP A 14 -51.38 42.68 17.23
N PHE A 15 -50.69 43.60 17.91
CA PHE A 15 -49.22 43.61 17.92
C PHE A 15 -48.64 42.34 18.55
N VAL A 16 -49.32 41.77 19.56
CA VAL A 16 -48.95 40.48 20.15
C VAL A 16 -49.15 39.36 19.12
N THR A 17 -50.28 39.36 18.40
CA THR A 17 -50.57 38.41 17.33
C THR A 17 -49.52 38.46 16.22
N VAL A 18 -49.20 39.65 15.70
CA VAL A 18 -48.17 39.87 14.67
C VAL A 18 -46.78 39.44 15.17
N THR A 19 -46.45 39.73 16.43
CA THR A 19 -45.18 39.29 17.03
C THR A 19 -45.11 37.77 17.11
N ILE A 20 -46.17 37.10 17.57
CA ILE A 20 -46.24 35.64 17.66
C ILE A 20 -46.17 35.01 16.26
N GLU A 21 -46.92 35.53 15.28
CA GLU A 21 -46.88 35.06 13.90
C GLU A 21 -45.46 35.19 13.30
N THR A 22 -44.80 36.32 13.51
CA THR A 22 -43.43 36.53 13.06
C THR A 22 -42.46 35.56 13.74
N LEU A 23 -42.61 35.35 15.04
CA LEU A 23 -41.75 34.47 15.83
C LEU A 23 -41.92 33.00 15.39
N ILE A 24 -43.14 32.57 15.09
CA ILE A 24 -43.41 31.23 14.55
C ILE A 24 -42.73 31.04 13.18
N VAL A 25 -42.82 32.02 12.27
CA VAL A 25 -42.16 31.94 10.95
C VAL A 25 -40.64 31.88 11.11
N VAL A 26 -40.05 32.74 11.94
CA VAL A 26 -38.61 32.75 12.20
C VAL A 26 -38.16 31.44 12.84
N LEU A 27 -38.92 30.91 13.80
CA LEU A 27 -38.61 29.62 14.44
C LEU A 27 -38.74 28.46 13.45
N GLY A 28 -39.71 28.51 12.54
CA GLY A 28 -39.87 27.53 11.47
C GLY A 28 -38.67 27.51 10.51
N VAL A 29 -38.21 28.69 10.05
CA VAL A 29 -37.02 28.80 9.20
C VAL A 29 -35.76 28.36 9.97
N PHE A 30 -35.63 28.79 11.23
CA PHE A 30 -34.51 28.40 12.09
C PHE A 30 -34.44 26.88 12.27
N LEU A 31 -35.55 26.22 12.63
CA LEU A 31 -35.62 24.76 12.76
C LEU A 31 -35.36 24.04 11.43
N GLY A 32 -35.84 24.59 10.31
CA GLY A 32 -35.55 24.05 8.97
C GLY A 32 -34.06 24.05 8.65
N ILE A 33 -33.35 25.15 8.94
CA ILE A 33 -31.90 25.24 8.77
C ILE A 33 -31.18 24.27 9.73
N GLN A 34 -31.61 24.21 11.00
CA GLN A 34 -30.97 23.34 12.00
C GLN A 34 -31.13 21.85 11.66
N LEU A 35 -32.30 21.41 11.19
CA LEU A 35 -32.51 20.05 10.71
C LEU A 35 -31.65 19.73 9.48
N GLY A 36 -31.53 20.69 8.55
CA GLY A 36 -30.63 20.58 7.41
C GLY A 36 -29.17 20.38 7.82
N ASN A 37 -28.68 21.22 8.73
CA ASN A 37 -27.32 21.13 9.27
C ASN A 37 -27.06 19.82 10.02
N TRP A 38 -28.03 19.34 10.80
CA TRP A 38 -27.90 18.07 11.51
C TRP A 38 -27.83 16.87 10.57
N ASN A 39 -28.68 16.84 9.55
CA ASN A 39 -28.68 15.78 8.55
C ASN A 39 -27.37 15.78 7.73
N GLU A 40 -26.81 16.95 7.44
CA GLU A 40 -25.51 17.06 6.75
C GLU A 40 -24.36 16.56 7.65
N ALA A 41 -24.34 16.96 8.92
CA ALA A 41 -23.34 16.48 9.88
C ALA A 41 -23.36 14.95 10.04
N GLN A 42 -24.56 14.35 10.14
CA GLN A 42 -24.70 12.89 10.22
C GLN A 42 -24.19 12.16 8.97
N ARG A 43 -24.37 12.74 7.77
CA ARG A 43 -23.84 12.16 6.53
C ARG A 43 -22.32 12.25 6.46
N GLU A 44 -21.78 13.38 6.91
CA GLU A 44 -20.35 13.61 6.97
C GLU A 44 -19.67 12.65 7.96
N ASP A 45 -20.23 12.46 9.16
CA ASP A 45 -19.74 11.48 10.14
C ASP A 45 -19.77 10.05 9.58
N ALA A 46 -20.88 9.64 8.96
CA ALA A 46 -21.00 8.32 8.33
C ALA A 46 -19.99 8.12 7.18
N ARG A 47 -19.62 9.21 6.49
CA ARG A 47 -18.59 9.18 5.44
C ARG A 47 -17.20 9.03 6.03
N ARG A 48 -16.88 9.76 7.10
CA ARG A 48 -15.61 9.67 7.84
C ARG A 48 -15.35 8.27 8.37
N ASP A 49 -16.38 7.64 8.96
CA ASP A 49 -16.28 6.28 9.48
C ASP A 49 -15.97 5.26 8.37
N ARG A 50 -16.64 5.39 7.22
CA ARG A 50 -16.40 4.51 6.06
C ARG A 50 -14.99 4.67 5.51
N VAL A 51 -14.54 5.91 5.32
CA VAL A 51 -13.17 6.20 4.86
C VAL A 51 -12.14 5.61 5.82
N THR A 52 -12.34 5.80 7.13
CA THR A 52 -11.44 5.27 8.15
C THR A 52 -11.39 3.74 8.11
N ALA A 53 -12.54 3.08 7.99
CA ALA A 53 -12.61 1.62 7.89
C ALA A 53 -11.91 1.08 6.63
N HIS A 54 -12.11 1.71 5.48
CA HIS A 54 -11.42 1.36 4.23
C HIS A 54 -9.91 1.59 4.34
N LEU A 55 -9.49 2.71 4.94
CA LEU A 55 -8.08 3.00 5.14
C LEU A 55 -7.41 1.97 6.05
N ILE A 56 -8.06 1.57 7.16
CA ILE A 56 -7.56 0.49 8.02
C ILE A 56 -7.43 -0.82 7.25
N THR A 57 -8.39 -1.12 6.37
CA THR A 57 -8.36 -2.33 5.53
C THR A 57 -7.19 -2.29 4.55
N ASP A 58 -6.98 -1.17 3.85
CA ASP A 58 -5.86 -0.96 2.93
C ASP A 58 -4.52 -1.11 3.65
N LEU A 59 -4.36 -0.50 4.83
CA LEU A 59 -3.13 -0.55 5.61
C LEU A 59 -2.83 -1.95 6.13
N THR A 60 -3.85 -2.70 6.56
CA THR A 60 -3.71 -4.10 6.98
C THR A 60 -3.22 -4.97 5.83
N GLU A 61 -3.73 -4.76 4.62
CA GLU A 61 -3.30 -5.49 3.43
C GLU A 61 -1.86 -5.12 3.01
N ILE A 62 -1.50 -3.83 3.10
CA ILE A 62 -0.13 -3.35 2.84
C ILE A 62 0.85 -3.98 3.85
N GLU A 63 0.51 -3.97 5.14
CA GLU A 63 1.30 -4.60 6.22
C GLU A 63 1.52 -6.09 5.97
N ARG A 64 0.44 -6.82 5.64
CA ARG A 64 0.51 -8.26 5.31
C ARG A 64 1.43 -8.53 4.12
N ARG A 65 1.25 -7.82 3.01
CA ARG A 65 2.09 -7.97 1.81
C ARG A 65 3.54 -7.59 2.07
N ALA A 66 3.77 -6.57 2.88
CA ALA A 66 5.11 -6.16 3.32
C ALA A 66 5.82 -7.29 4.05
N GLY A 67 5.15 -7.93 5.02
CA GLY A 67 5.68 -9.10 5.72
C GLY A 67 6.00 -10.27 4.80
N GLU A 68 5.04 -10.68 3.96
CA GLU A 68 5.22 -11.81 3.04
C GLU A 68 6.36 -11.56 2.04
N THR A 69 6.42 -10.36 1.45
CA THR A 69 7.49 -10.04 0.50
C THR A 69 8.83 -9.85 1.18
N ALA A 70 8.87 -9.36 2.42
CA ALA A 70 10.10 -9.33 3.22
C ALA A 70 10.64 -10.75 3.45
N GLU A 71 9.80 -11.71 3.85
CA GLU A 71 10.24 -13.11 4.02
C GLU A 71 10.79 -13.71 2.73
N ILE A 72 10.17 -13.43 1.58
CA ILE A 72 10.67 -13.85 0.27
C ILE A 72 12.07 -13.27 0.00
N TYR A 73 12.27 -11.97 0.22
CA TYR A 73 13.57 -11.34 -0.02
C TYR A 73 14.65 -11.79 0.96
N ASP A 74 14.30 -12.05 2.22
CA ASP A 74 15.22 -12.67 3.18
C ASP A 74 15.67 -14.05 2.69
N GLY A 75 14.73 -14.88 2.22
CA GLY A 75 15.02 -16.15 1.57
C GLY A 75 16.00 -16.01 0.39
N ARG A 76 15.79 -15.02 -0.49
CA ARG A 76 16.68 -14.75 -1.63
C ARG A 76 18.09 -14.32 -1.22
N VAL A 77 18.21 -13.53 -0.14
CA VAL A 77 19.53 -13.20 0.44
C VAL A 77 20.22 -14.48 0.89
N GLN A 78 19.51 -15.37 1.59
CA GLN A 78 20.10 -16.64 2.04
C GLN A 78 20.47 -17.56 0.85
N SER A 79 19.65 -17.62 -0.19
CA SER A 79 19.95 -18.35 -1.43
C SER A 79 21.23 -17.84 -2.08
N ALA A 80 21.38 -16.52 -2.27
CA ALA A 80 22.60 -15.95 -2.84
C ALA A 80 23.85 -16.27 -2.00
N LEU A 81 23.74 -16.26 -0.68
CA LEU A 81 24.84 -16.63 0.22
C LEU A 81 25.19 -18.11 0.15
N ARG A 82 24.19 -19.01 0.09
CA ARG A 82 24.40 -20.45 -0.08
C ARG A 82 25.06 -20.78 -1.42
N LEU A 83 24.57 -20.21 -2.52
CA LEU A 83 25.18 -20.34 -3.85
C LEU A 83 26.63 -19.86 -3.84
N THR A 84 26.89 -18.70 -3.23
CA THR A 84 28.25 -18.15 -3.11
C THR A 84 29.17 -19.09 -2.32
N ALA A 85 28.67 -19.66 -1.21
CA ALA A 85 29.44 -20.59 -0.40
C ALA A 85 29.74 -21.89 -1.16
N PHE A 86 28.74 -22.45 -1.85
CA PHE A 86 28.90 -23.65 -2.67
C PHE A 86 29.90 -23.44 -3.81
N LEU A 87 29.74 -22.37 -4.60
CA LEU A 87 30.62 -22.10 -5.75
C LEU A 87 32.07 -21.79 -5.36
N ARG A 88 32.31 -21.37 -4.12
CA ARG A 88 33.67 -21.20 -3.55
C ARG A 88 34.25 -22.47 -2.94
N SER A 89 33.44 -23.50 -2.73
CA SER A 89 33.88 -24.76 -2.13
C SER A 89 34.56 -25.67 -3.16
N ASP A 90 35.31 -26.66 -2.68
CA ASP A 90 35.87 -27.71 -3.53
C ASP A 90 34.88 -28.85 -3.85
N GLN A 91 33.62 -28.74 -3.39
CA GLN A 91 32.60 -29.75 -3.69
C GLN A 91 32.29 -29.77 -5.19
N ALA A 92 32.29 -30.94 -5.83
CA ALA A 92 32.01 -31.06 -7.25
C ALA A 92 30.52 -30.87 -7.61
N ALA A 93 29.62 -31.18 -6.68
CA ALA A 93 28.17 -31.08 -6.84
C ALA A 93 27.52 -30.70 -5.49
N PRO A 94 26.35 -30.05 -5.49
CA PRO A 94 25.63 -29.75 -4.26
C PRO A 94 25.12 -31.03 -3.60
N ASP A 95 25.09 -31.04 -2.26
CA ASP A 95 24.55 -32.17 -1.48
C ASP A 95 23.04 -32.36 -1.74
N ASP A 96 22.33 -31.26 -1.99
CA ASP A 96 20.94 -31.21 -2.39
C ASP A 96 20.80 -30.40 -3.67
N LEU A 97 20.69 -31.11 -4.80
CA LEU A 97 20.54 -30.48 -6.12
C LEU A 97 19.22 -29.71 -6.24
N ALA A 98 18.12 -30.22 -5.67
CA ALA A 98 16.83 -29.54 -5.77
C ALA A 98 16.84 -28.20 -5.02
N LEU A 99 17.47 -28.15 -3.85
CA LEU A 99 17.68 -26.91 -3.11
C LEU A 99 18.59 -25.94 -3.87
N PHE A 100 19.64 -26.45 -4.52
CA PHE A 100 20.53 -25.62 -5.34
C PHE A 100 19.77 -24.96 -6.50
N GLU A 101 18.99 -25.74 -7.25
CA GLU A 101 18.19 -25.24 -8.38
C GLU A 101 17.18 -24.19 -7.92
N ASP A 102 16.47 -24.46 -6.81
CA ASP A 102 15.55 -23.50 -6.19
C ASP A 102 16.28 -22.23 -5.71
N ASP A 103 17.50 -22.34 -5.19
CA ASP A 103 18.30 -21.18 -4.82
C ASP A 103 18.67 -20.33 -6.04
N VAL A 104 19.00 -20.94 -7.18
CA VAL A 104 19.27 -20.22 -8.42
C VAL A 104 18.00 -19.51 -8.92
N ASP A 105 16.88 -20.22 -8.98
CA ASP A 105 15.59 -19.64 -9.38
C ASP A 105 15.20 -18.46 -8.48
N ARG A 106 15.44 -18.57 -7.17
CA ARG A 106 15.16 -17.50 -6.21
C ARG A 106 15.97 -16.24 -6.46
N VAL A 107 17.27 -16.35 -6.75
CA VAL A 107 18.10 -15.18 -7.04
C VAL A 107 17.83 -14.57 -8.42
N LEU A 108 17.35 -15.39 -9.36
CA LEU A 108 16.88 -14.99 -10.69
C LEU A 108 15.41 -14.57 -10.72
N SER A 109 14.79 -14.34 -9.55
CA SER A 109 13.40 -13.88 -9.45
C SER A 109 13.29 -12.54 -8.73
N THR A 110 12.28 -11.75 -9.11
CA THR A 110 11.92 -10.49 -8.44
C THR A 110 10.47 -10.53 -7.96
N SER A 111 10.05 -9.52 -7.18
CA SER A 111 8.67 -9.36 -6.71
C SER A 111 8.16 -7.97 -7.08
N THR A 112 6.88 -7.88 -7.40
CA THR A 112 6.25 -6.59 -7.71
C THR A 112 6.25 -5.65 -6.51
N ALA A 113 6.24 -4.34 -6.77
CA ALA A 113 6.08 -3.33 -5.73
C ALA A 113 4.74 -3.51 -5.00
N ILE A 114 4.72 -3.18 -3.70
CA ILE A 114 3.47 -3.13 -2.94
C ILE A 114 2.68 -1.91 -3.41
N PRO A 115 1.41 -2.07 -3.84
CA PRO A 115 0.63 -0.95 -4.33
C PRO A 115 0.30 0.04 -3.22
N ARG A 116 0.13 1.31 -3.61
CA ARG A 116 -0.37 2.38 -2.74
C ARG A 116 -1.83 2.11 -2.33
N SER A 117 -2.24 2.66 -1.18
CA SER A 117 -3.64 2.61 -0.72
C SER A 117 -4.55 3.36 -1.70
N PRO A 118 -5.57 2.69 -2.28
CA PRO A 118 -6.59 3.36 -3.09
C PRO A 118 -7.32 4.44 -2.30
N THR A 119 -7.63 4.20 -1.03
CA THR A 119 -8.33 5.15 -0.16
C THR A 119 -7.52 6.44 0.02
N VAL A 120 -6.20 6.32 0.25
CA VAL A 120 -5.33 7.51 0.37
C VAL A 120 -5.26 8.29 -0.95
N ILE A 121 -5.16 7.59 -2.08
CA ILE A 121 -5.16 8.23 -3.41
C ILE A 121 -6.46 9.01 -3.63
N GLU A 122 -7.62 8.41 -3.32
CA GLU A 122 -8.92 9.06 -3.45
C GLU A 122 -9.04 10.29 -2.53
N LEU A 123 -8.61 10.18 -1.27
CA LEU A 123 -8.63 11.30 -0.32
C LEU A 123 -7.77 12.48 -0.76
N LEU A 124 -6.57 12.21 -1.26
CA LEU A 124 -5.67 13.25 -1.73
C LEU A 124 -6.15 13.88 -3.05
N ALA A 125 -6.72 13.08 -3.96
CA ALA A 125 -7.21 13.55 -5.24
C ALA A 125 -8.49 14.38 -5.14
N SER A 126 -9.40 14.00 -4.23
CA SER A 126 -10.66 14.73 -3.99
C SER A 126 -10.47 16.05 -3.25
N GLY A 127 -9.30 16.26 -2.61
CA GLY A 127 -9.03 17.43 -1.79
C GLY A 127 -9.93 17.48 -0.54
N ASP A 128 -10.52 16.34 -0.17
CA ASP A 128 -11.53 16.22 0.89
C ASP A 128 -10.90 16.18 2.28
N THR A 129 -10.08 17.21 2.50
CA THR A 129 -9.26 17.38 3.70
C THR A 129 -10.09 17.62 4.95
N GLY A 130 -11.38 17.96 4.80
CA GLY A 130 -12.36 18.09 5.89
C GLY A 130 -12.79 16.75 6.50
N LEU A 131 -12.57 15.62 5.82
CA LEU A 131 -12.85 14.29 6.39
C LEU A 131 -11.79 13.87 7.42
N ILE A 132 -10.59 14.45 7.36
CA ILE A 132 -9.50 14.23 8.32
C ILE A 132 -9.35 15.51 9.15
N ASP A 133 -10.24 15.69 10.13
CA ASP A 133 -10.26 16.87 11.02
C ASP A 133 -8.93 17.07 11.77
N ASN A 134 -8.22 15.98 12.06
CA ASN A 134 -6.96 16.01 12.79
C ASN A 134 -5.79 16.34 11.84
N GLU A 135 -5.24 17.55 11.96
CA GLU A 135 -4.08 18.01 11.17
C GLU A 135 -2.88 17.05 11.26
N GLY A 136 -2.63 16.48 12.45
CA GLY A 136 -1.56 15.50 12.66
C GLY A 136 -1.82 14.16 11.96
N LEU A 137 -3.08 13.71 11.87
CA LEU A 137 -3.43 12.50 11.12
C LEU A 137 -3.31 12.75 9.61
N ARG A 138 -3.71 13.93 9.15
CA ARG A 138 -3.58 14.33 7.75
C ARG A 138 -2.11 14.37 7.33
N PHE A 139 -1.25 14.94 8.16
CA PHE A 139 0.19 14.95 7.94
C PHE A 139 0.75 13.52 7.82
N ASP A 140 0.32 12.61 8.70
CA ASP A 140 0.77 11.22 8.67
C ASP A 140 0.31 10.45 7.43
N ILE A 141 -0.93 10.66 6.98
CA ILE A 141 -1.45 10.07 5.73
C ILE A 141 -0.63 10.55 4.53
N VAL A 142 -0.36 11.85 4.44
CA VAL A 142 0.48 12.42 3.37
C VAL A 142 1.91 11.89 3.44
N ARG A 143 2.47 11.77 4.64
CA ARG A 143 3.82 11.22 4.84
C ARG A 143 3.89 9.76 4.42
N PHE A 144 2.91 8.95 4.82
CA PHE A 144 2.79 7.55 4.43
C PHE A 144 2.70 7.41 2.90
N ASP A 145 1.85 8.19 2.26
CA ASP A 145 1.69 8.16 0.81
C ASP A 145 2.99 8.48 0.06
N ARG A 146 3.73 9.50 0.52
CA ARG A 146 5.04 9.84 -0.03
C ARG A 146 6.06 8.72 0.19
N SER A 147 6.03 8.06 1.35
CA SER A 147 6.89 6.90 1.64
C SER A 147 6.60 5.77 0.65
N MET A 148 5.33 5.44 0.42
CA MET A 148 4.90 4.43 -0.56
C MET A 148 5.32 4.78 -1.99
N GLN A 149 5.19 6.05 -2.38
CA GLN A 149 5.66 6.50 -3.69
C GLN A 149 7.18 6.36 -3.83
N SER A 150 7.93 6.82 -2.83
CA SER A 150 9.39 6.69 -2.81
C SER A 150 9.85 5.23 -2.86
N ALA A 151 9.12 4.32 -2.19
CA ALA A 151 9.40 2.89 -2.24
C ALA A 151 9.13 2.30 -3.63
N THR A 152 8.06 2.73 -4.30
CA THR A 152 7.76 2.34 -5.68
C THR A 152 8.86 2.80 -6.63
N ASP A 153 9.29 4.07 -6.51
CA ASP A 153 10.35 4.63 -7.34
C ASP A 153 11.70 3.93 -7.10
N ALA A 154 12.01 3.62 -5.83
CA ALA A 154 13.21 2.86 -5.47
C ALA A 154 13.19 1.44 -6.07
N ASN A 155 12.04 0.75 -6.04
CA ASN A 155 11.89 -0.60 -6.60
C ASN A 155 12.24 -0.64 -8.09
N VAL A 156 11.88 0.40 -8.87
CA VAL A 156 12.26 0.49 -10.29
C VAL A 156 13.79 0.52 -10.45
N GLY A 157 14.48 1.33 -9.67
CA GLY A 157 15.94 1.40 -9.69
C GLY A 157 16.61 0.11 -9.22
N ILE A 158 16.03 -0.56 -8.23
CA ILE A 158 16.53 -1.84 -7.73
C ILE A 158 16.35 -2.95 -8.78
N ILE A 159 15.23 -2.97 -9.51
CA ILE A 159 14.99 -3.93 -10.59
C ILE A 159 15.99 -3.74 -11.73
N ASP A 160 16.37 -2.50 -12.09
CA ASP A 160 17.42 -2.25 -13.08
C ASP A 160 18.78 -2.84 -12.65
N LEU A 161 19.15 -2.64 -11.39
CA LEU A 161 20.35 -3.23 -10.82
C LEU A 161 20.28 -4.75 -10.81
N TRP A 162 19.16 -5.32 -10.37
CA TRP A 162 18.94 -6.77 -10.40
C TRP A 162 19.13 -7.32 -11.82
N ALA A 163 18.47 -6.75 -12.83
CA ALA A 163 18.55 -7.20 -14.22
C ALA A 163 19.98 -7.12 -14.78
N ARG A 164 20.80 -6.16 -14.32
CA ARG A 164 22.21 -6.04 -14.69
C ARG A 164 23.07 -7.17 -14.14
N TYR A 165 22.74 -7.70 -12.96
CA TYR A 165 23.56 -8.71 -12.28
C TYR A 165 23.01 -10.13 -12.40
N THR A 166 21.85 -10.34 -13.01
CA THR A 166 21.33 -11.69 -13.29
C THR A 166 22.03 -12.36 -14.46
N GLU A 167 22.42 -11.61 -15.49
CA GLU A 167 22.97 -12.14 -16.74
C GLU A 167 24.09 -13.19 -16.51
N PRO A 168 25.14 -12.94 -15.69
CA PRO A 168 26.20 -13.92 -15.49
C PRO A 168 25.74 -15.25 -14.91
N VAL A 169 24.65 -15.25 -14.14
CA VAL A 169 24.07 -16.47 -13.56
C VAL A 169 23.13 -17.14 -14.57
N SER A 170 22.24 -16.36 -15.21
CA SER A 170 21.24 -16.90 -16.14
C SER A 170 21.83 -17.43 -17.45
N LEU A 171 23.03 -16.98 -17.85
CA LEU A 171 23.70 -17.48 -19.07
C LEU A 171 24.12 -18.94 -18.97
N HIS A 172 24.24 -19.48 -17.77
CA HIS A 172 24.62 -20.87 -17.52
C HIS A 172 23.40 -21.74 -17.16
N ALA A 173 22.23 -21.33 -17.64
CA ALA A 173 20.99 -22.07 -17.54
C ALA A 173 20.52 -22.43 -18.96
N TYR A 174 19.98 -23.62 -19.15
CA TYR A 174 19.29 -23.98 -20.39
C TYR A 174 17.94 -24.63 -20.11
N PRO A 175 16.89 -24.22 -20.84
CA PRO A 175 15.59 -24.87 -20.72
C PRO A 175 15.65 -26.26 -21.36
N VAL A 176 15.12 -27.25 -20.64
CA VAL A 176 14.82 -28.56 -21.17
C VAL A 176 13.36 -28.56 -21.63
N PHE A 177 13.16 -28.82 -22.91
CA PHE A 177 11.83 -28.87 -23.52
C PHE A 177 11.30 -30.31 -23.57
N GLY A 178 10.03 -30.48 -23.26
CA GLY A 178 9.32 -31.75 -23.33
C GLY A 178 7.92 -31.58 -23.94
N PRO A 179 7.29 -32.67 -24.39
CA PRO A 179 5.96 -32.59 -25.00
C PRO A 179 4.89 -32.22 -23.97
N THR A 180 3.93 -31.39 -24.37
CA THR A 180 2.75 -31.10 -23.57
C THR A 180 1.92 -32.37 -23.30
N PRO A 181 1.06 -32.41 -22.27
CA PRO A 181 0.27 -33.60 -21.94
C PRO A 181 -0.61 -34.14 -23.07
N ASP A 182 -1.01 -33.27 -24.01
CA ASP A 182 -1.78 -33.62 -25.22
C ASP A 182 -0.90 -34.03 -26.42
N GLY A 183 0.42 -33.95 -26.29
CA GLY A 183 1.42 -34.28 -27.30
C GLY A 183 1.45 -33.34 -28.51
N GLN A 184 0.72 -32.22 -28.48
CA GLN A 184 0.56 -31.32 -29.63
C GLN A 184 1.62 -30.21 -29.69
N SER A 185 2.33 -29.96 -28.60
CA SER A 185 3.34 -28.91 -28.50
C SER A 185 4.49 -29.30 -27.58
N TYR A 186 5.51 -28.46 -27.50
CA TYR A 186 6.62 -28.58 -26.56
C TYR A 186 6.61 -27.38 -25.61
N GLU A 187 6.83 -27.63 -24.33
CA GLU A 187 6.98 -26.60 -23.31
C GLU A 187 8.29 -26.81 -22.54
N ALA A 188 8.81 -25.74 -21.94
CA ALA A 188 9.94 -25.86 -21.02
C ALA A 188 9.44 -26.56 -19.76
N VAL A 189 10.00 -27.74 -19.46
CA VAL A 189 9.59 -28.58 -18.33
C VAL A 189 10.55 -28.44 -17.15
N GLU A 190 11.78 -28.01 -17.42
CA GLU A 190 12.85 -27.84 -16.44
C GLU A 190 13.83 -26.77 -16.94
N ILE A 191 14.45 -26.05 -16.01
CA ILE A 191 15.61 -25.20 -16.27
C ILE A 191 16.79 -25.87 -15.59
N VAL A 192 17.80 -26.26 -16.35
CA VAL A 192 18.99 -26.94 -15.82
C VAL A 192 20.15 -25.96 -15.79
N HIS A 193 20.84 -25.87 -14.66
CA HIS A 193 22.01 -25.01 -14.49
C HIS A 193 23.32 -25.79 -14.64
N ASP A 194 24.21 -25.31 -15.51
CA ASP A 194 25.55 -25.87 -15.69
C ASP A 194 26.47 -25.38 -14.56
N ILE A 195 26.61 -26.22 -13.53
CA ILE A 195 27.42 -25.92 -12.34
C ILE A 195 28.90 -25.70 -12.67
N GLU A 196 29.45 -26.45 -13.64
CA GLU A 196 30.86 -26.31 -14.02
C GLU A 196 31.07 -24.97 -14.73
N ALA A 197 30.17 -24.59 -15.64
CA ALA A 197 30.20 -23.30 -16.31
C ALA A 197 29.98 -22.12 -15.35
N LEU A 198 29.04 -22.25 -14.39
CA LEU A 198 28.82 -21.26 -13.32
C LEU A 198 30.10 -21.03 -12.50
N ARG A 199 30.85 -22.09 -12.20
CA ARG A 199 32.10 -21.99 -11.44
C ARG A 199 33.24 -21.41 -12.28
N ALA A 200 33.27 -21.72 -13.57
CA ALA A 200 34.31 -21.26 -14.49
C ALA A 200 34.19 -19.77 -14.86
N ASP A 201 32.98 -19.18 -14.80
CA ASP A 201 32.77 -17.78 -15.14
C ASP A 201 33.15 -16.84 -13.97
N PRO A 202 34.21 -16.01 -14.14
CA PRO A 202 34.68 -15.13 -13.07
C PRO A 202 33.69 -14.02 -12.69
N ARG A 203 32.63 -13.81 -13.48
CA ARG A 203 31.60 -12.80 -13.23
C ARG A 203 30.51 -13.28 -12.26
N VAL A 204 30.36 -14.60 -12.07
CA VAL A 204 29.26 -15.19 -11.28
C VAL A 204 29.37 -14.83 -9.80
N LEU A 205 30.54 -14.99 -9.17
CA LEU A 205 30.70 -14.67 -7.74
C LEU A 205 30.47 -13.17 -7.43
N PRO A 206 31.02 -12.21 -8.19
CA PRO A 206 30.64 -10.80 -8.06
C PRO A 206 29.14 -10.56 -8.27
N ALA A 207 28.53 -11.18 -9.28
CA ALA A 207 27.11 -11.05 -9.58
C ALA A 207 26.24 -11.51 -8.40
N LEU A 208 26.50 -12.70 -7.83
CA LEU A 208 25.78 -13.20 -6.66
C LEU A 208 25.93 -12.29 -5.43
N SER A 209 27.10 -11.68 -5.23
CA SER A 209 27.31 -10.70 -4.15
C SER A 209 26.45 -9.44 -4.35
N TRP A 210 26.34 -8.95 -5.59
CA TRP A 210 25.47 -7.82 -5.91
C TRP A 210 24.00 -8.18 -5.79
N LEU A 211 23.59 -9.36 -6.27
CA LEU A 211 22.23 -9.87 -6.12
C LEU A 211 21.84 -10.02 -4.65
N ALA A 212 22.73 -10.50 -3.78
CA ALA A 212 22.48 -10.55 -2.34
C ALA A 212 22.27 -9.14 -1.75
N SER A 213 23.07 -8.16 -2.20
CA SER A 213 22.97 -6.76 -1.75
C SER A 213 21.66 -6.10 -2.21
N VAL A 214 21.27 -6.35 -3.46
CA VAL A 214 19.99 -5.89 -4.04
C VAL A 214 18.80 -6.49 -3.31
N ASN A 215 18.79 -7.81 -3.09
CA ASN A 215 17.71 -8.47 -2.35
C ASN A 215 17.63 -7.98 -0.89
N ARG A 216 18.78 -7.65 -0.28
CA ARG A 216 18.82 -7.04 1.05
C ARG A 216 18.21 -5.63 1.08
N ALA A 217 18.49 -4.81 0.07
CA ALA A 217 17.89 -3.48 -0.04
C ALA A 217 16.36 -3.58 -0.19
N GLU A 218 15.87 -4.52 -1.00
CA GLU A 218 14.43 -4.81 -1.09
C GLU A 218 13.85 -5.26 0.23
N LEU A 219 14.51 -6.19 0.94
CA LEU A 219 14.08 -6.65 2.26
C LEU A 219 13.88 -5.48 3.24
N GLU A 220 14.87 -4.60 3.33
CA GLU A 220 14.83 -3.41 4.20
C GLU A 220 13.71 -2.46 3.78
N LEU A 221 13.51 -2.27 2.48
CA LEU A 221 12.41 -1.47 1.93
C LEU A 221 11.03 -2.05 2.27
N ARG A 222 10.82 -3.36 2.13
CA ARG A 222 9.54 -4.02 2.45
C ARG A 222 9.24 -3.91 3.95
N ARG A 223 10.23 -4.11 4.81
CA ARG A 223 10.08 -3.93 6.25
C ARG A 223 9.67 -2.50 6.61
N ALA A 224 10.34 -1.50 6.05
CA ALA A 224 10.01 -0.09 6.28
C ALA A 224 8.57 0.25 5.87
N VAL A 225 8.12 -0.25 4.70
CA VAL A 225 6.73 -0.09 4.26
C VAL A 225 5.73 -0.72 5.24
N GLY A 226 6.02 -1.92 5.74
CA GLY A 226 5.18 -2.60 6.73
C GLY A 226 5.10 -1.84 8.05
N GLU A 227 6.23 -1.33 8.54
CA GLU A 227 6.31 -0.53 9.77
C GLU A 227 5.55 0.80 9.65
N ASP A 228 5.69 1.50 8.52
CA ASP A 228 4.96 2.74 8.22
C ASP A 228 3.44 2.48 8.17
N ALA A 229 3.01 1.39 7.52
CA ALA A 229 1.60 1.01 7.44
C ALA A 229 1.02 0.66 8.81
N ALA A 230 1.73 -0.15 9.60
CA ALA A 230 1.32 -0.52 10.95
C ALA A 230 1.23 0.70 11.88
N THR A 231 2.18 1.64 11.76
CA THR A 231 2.20 2.88 12.53
C THR A 231 0.98 3.76 12.22
N LEU A 232 0.67 3.95 10.94
CA LEU A 232 -0.52 4.73 10.55
C LEU A 232 -1.82 4.02 10.96
N ARG A 233 -1.90 2.69 10.81
CA ARG A 233 -3.06 1.90 11.23
C ARG A 233 -3.32 2.04 12.72
N ALA A 234 -2.28 1.94 13.55
CA ALA A 234 -2.39 2.10 15.00
C ALA A 234 -2.89 3.50 15.43
N ARG A 235 -2.65 4.54 14.64
CA ARG A 235 -3.20 5.89 14.88
C ARG A 235 -4.68 6.04 14.50
N LEU A 236 -5.17 5.20 13.60
CA LEU A 236 -6.56 5.20 13.12
C LEU A 236 -7.47 4.33 13.98
N GLU A 237 -6.91 3.30 14.61
CA GLU A 237 -7.64 2.47 15.57
C GLU A 237 -7.97 3.29 16.84
N PRO A 238 -9.21 3.21 17.35
CA PRO A 238 -9.55 3.88 18.60
C PRO A 238 -8.69 3.34 19.73
N ALA A 239 -8.13 4.24 20.56
CA ALA A 239 -7.42 3.87 21.77
C ALA A 239 -8.34 2.98 22.62
N ARG A 240 -7.96 1.71 22.79
CA ARG A 240 -8.66 0.76 23.65
C ARG A 240 -8.50 1.12 25.13
#